data_AF-A0A7D8YCF2-F1
#
_entry.id   AF-A0A7D8YCF2-F1
#
_cell.length_a   1.000
_cell.length_b   1.000
_cell.length_c   1.000
_cell.angle_alpha   90.00
_cell.angle_beta   90.00
_cell.angle_gamma   90.00
#
_symmetry.space_group_name_H-M   'P 1'
#
loop_
_entity.id
_entity.type
_entity.pdbx_description
1 polymer ?
#
loop_
_entity_poly.entity_id
_entity_poly.type
_entity_poly.pdbx_seq_one_letter_code
_entity_poly.pdbx_strand_id
1 'polypeptide(L)'
;MGDSDSEEHAMGENNRIDDVRDQYAGVARGELSNESSSVRAVASAFGYSAAELDQLPAEANMGLSCGNPLALADVREGEVVVDLGCGGGMDVFLAARKVGSSGRVIGVDMTDEMLRRARAGQQKLGLTNVEFRQATVDRLPLPDQSVDCVISNCVINLVPDKLAVFREILRVLKPGGRVALSDIALKQPLPAAVKQSVEAYVGCISGAILIAEYRRLLADAGFVAVVVTDTAADLNAYSIASDAGCCGGDSCGPDANAEQWSLHDGIASVMRSFDVNAFAASVRVHALKPSSTQAVHSSPVFNVSPVSKEQAMKTVQIYDKPMCCSTGICGPDVDPVLPRFAADLDWLKGQGCQVERYNLAQQPQAFVENQTIRQLLGTDGVDCLPVVVVDGQIVSQKVYPSRQDLAGWAGTSQPKPVLAVVQSGGGCSGTTGCC
;
A
#
# COMPACT_ATOMS: atom_id res chain seq x y z
N MET A 1 -50.89 18.91 15.48
CA MET A 1 -49.81 18.90 14.47
C MET A 1 -48.57 18.41 15.18
N GLY A 2 -48.14 17.19 14.88
CA GLY A 2 -46.93 16.61 15.46
C GLY A 2 -45.73 17.06 14.64
N ASP A 3 -44.74 17.62 15.33
CA ASP A 3 -43.41 17.87 14.79
C ASP A 3 -42.74 16.52 14.52
N SER A 4 -42.44 16.27 13.25
CA SER A 4 -41.57 15.19 12.81
C SER A 4 -40.13 15.69 12.90
N ASP A 5 -39.49 15.46 14.04
CA ASP A 5 -38.05 15.51 14.15
C ASP A 5 -37.45 14.47 13.19
N SER A 6 -36.74 14.95 12.19
CA SER A 6 -35.95 14.16 11.26
C SER A 6 -34.81 13.50 12.04
N GLU A 7 -34.92 12.18 12.24
CA GLU A 7 -33.85 11.35 12.80
C GLU A 7 -32.60 11.41 11.90
N GLU A 8 -31.66 12.23 12.31
CA GLU A 8 -30.29 12.26 11.82
C GLU A 8 -29.66 10.87 12.04
N HIS A 9 -29.60 10.05 10.98
CA HIS A 9 -29.06 8.69 10.99
C HIS A 9 -27.55 8.70 11.27
N ALA A 10 -27.17 8.71 12.54
CA ALA A 10 -25.84 8.29 12.97
C ALA A 10 -25.70 6.77 12.73
N MET A 11 -25.22 6.38 11.56
CA MET A 11 -24.97 4.98 11.20
C MET A 11 -23.97 4.34 12.17
N GLY A 12 -24.41 3.31 12.90
CA GLY A 12 -23.55 2.51 13.78
C GLY A 12 -22.50 1.69 13.01
N GLU A 13 -21.40 1.33 13.68
CA GLU A 13 -20.23 0.65 13.08
C GLU A 13 -20.56 -0.69 12.39
N ASN A 14 -21.52 -1.47 12.92
CA ASN A 14 -21.94 -2.73 12.29
C ASN A 14 -22.58 -2.53 10.90
N ASN A 15 -23.25 -1.40 10.68
CA ASN A 15 -23.90 -1.12 9.41
C ASN A 15 -22.88 -0.96 8.27
N ARG A 16 -21.70 -0.41 8.56
CA ARG A 16 -20.67 -0.14 7.54
C ARG A 16 -19.98 -1.40 7.03
N ILE A 17 -19.76 -2.41 7.87
CA ILE A 17 -19.16 -3.67 7.43
C ILE A 17 -20.14 -4.43 6.53
N ASP A 18 -21.43 -4.41 6.87
CA ASP A 18 -22.46 -5.04 6.07
C ASP A 18 -22.61 -4.32 4.71
N ASP A 19 -22.57 -2.98 4.68
CA ASP A 19 -22.54 -2.20 3.44
C ASP A 19 -21.32 -2.57 2.55
N VAL A 20 -20.12 -2.67 3.13
CA VAL A 20 -18.92 -3.11 2.40
C VAL A 20 -19.10 -4.53 1.87
N ARG A 21 -19.59 -5.44 2.70
CA ARG A 21 -19.81 -6.84 2.33
C ARG A 21 -20.76 -6.95 1.13
N ASP A 22 -21.89 -6.24 1.18
CA ASP A 22 -22.91 -6.29 0.14
C ASP A 22 -22.43 -5.70 -1.19
N GLN A 23 -21.69 -4.59 -1.14
CA GLN A 23 -21.12 -3.96 -2.33
C GLN A 23 -20.08 -4.85 -3.01
N TYR A 24 -19.13 -5.40 -2.24
CA TYR A 24 -18.11 -6.29 -2.79
C TYR A 24 -18.70 -7.62 -3.27
N ALA A 25 -19.70 -8.18 -2.57
CA ALA A 25 -20.47 -9.32 -3.06
C ALA A 25 -21.25 -8.99 -4.35
N GLY A 26 -21.67 -7.74 -4.54
CA GLY A 26 -22.22 -7.22 -5.79
C GLY A 26 -21.20 -7.27 -6.93
N VAL A 27 -19.99 -6.74 -6.72
CA VAL A 27 -18.91 -6.78 -7.72
C VAL A 27 -18.54 -8.22 -8.11
N ALA A 28 -18.46 -9.12 -7.13
CA ALA A 28 -18.18 -10.53 -7.38
C ALA A 28 -19.25 -11.25 -8.21
N ARG A 29 -20.50 -10.77 -8.19
CA ARG A 29 -21.60 -11.28 -9.01
C ARG A 29 -21.67 -10.63 -10.40
N GLY A 30 -20.98 -9.50 -10.59
CA GLY A 30 -20.93 -8.78 -11.87
C GLY A 30 -20.01 -9.43 -12.90
N GLU A 31 -19.88 -8.76 -14.05
CA GLU A 31 -19.16 -9.27 -15.23
C GLU A 31 -17.68 -8.84 -15.29
N LEU A 32 -17.24 -7.98 -14.35
CA LEU A 32 -15.85 -7.51 -14.31
C LEU A 32 -14.89 -8.69 -14.13
N SER A 33 -13.89 -8.71 -15.01
CA SER A 33 -12.94 -9.81 -15.11
C SER A 33 -11.60 -9.34 -15.66
N ASN A 34 -10.58 -10.18 -15.49
CA ASN A 34 -9.22 -9.93 -15.99
C ASN A 34 -9.15 -9.83 -17.52
N GLU A 35 -10.18 -10.24 -18.26
CA GLU A 35 -10.23 -10.11 -19.73
C GLU A 35 -10.57 -8.68 -20.17
N SER A 36 -11.13 -7.86 -19.28
CA SER A 36 -11.46 -6.47 -19.61
C SER A 36 -10.21 -5.60 -19.65
N SER A 37 -10.04 -4.84 -20.73
CA SER A 37 -8.94 -3.90 -20.91
C SER A 37 -8.94 -2.80 -19.84
N SER A 38 -10.11 -2.34 -19.39
CA SER A 38 -10.23 -1.32 -18.34
C SER A 38 -9.82 -1.87 -16.97
N VAL A 39 -10.21 -3.10 -16.65
CA VAL A 39 -9.81 -3.81 -15.42
C VAL A 39 -8.29 -4.00 -15.38
N ARG A 40 -7.69 -4.40 -16.50
CA ARG A 40 -6.23 -4.53 -16.63
C ARG A 40 -5.51 -3.19 -16.57
N ALA A 41 -6.10 -2.12 -17.10
CA ALA A 41 -5.53 -0.78 -17.06
C ALA A 41 -5.40 -0.27 -15.61
N VAL A 42 -6.41 -0.50 -14.76
CA VAL A 42 -6.33 -0.16 -13.33
C VAL A 42 -5.17 -0.89 -12.65
N ALA A 43 -5.09 -2.22 -12.80
CA ALA A 43 -3.99 -2.98 -12.21
C ALA A 43 -2.62 -2.50 -12.75
N SER A 44 -2.51 -2.23 -14.05
CA SER A 44 -1.26 -1.74 -14.64
C SER A 44 -0.83 -0.37 -14.06
N ALA A 45 -1.80 0.54 -13.85
CA ALA A 45 -1.54 1.84 -13.22
C ALA A 45 -0.99 1.71 -11.80
N PHE A 46 -1.31 0.60 -11.12
CA PHE A 46 -0.89 0.30 -9.75
C PHE A 46 0.29 -0.68 -9.65
N GLY A 47 1.00 -0.91 -10.77
CA GLY A 47 2.30 -1.56 -10.75
C GLY A 47 2.28 -3.07 -11.03
N TYR A 48 1.20 -3.61 -11.59
CA TYR A 48 1.20 -4.95 -12.16
C TYR A 48 1.68 -4.93 -13.60
N SER A 49 2.59 -5.82 -13.96
CA SER A 49 3.08 -5.96 -15.33
C SER A 49 2.07 -6.71 -16.21
N ALA A 50 2.11 -6.45 -17.52
CA ALA A 50 1.29 -7.20 -18.48
C ALA A 50 1.52 -8.72 -18.37
N ALA A 51 2.77 -9.14 -18.15
CA ALA A 51 3.14 -10.53 -17.98
C ALA A 51 2.54 -11.17 -16.71
N GLU A 52 2.39 -10.42 -15.61
CA GLU A 52 1.68 -10.90 -14.43
C GLU A 52 0.18 -11.03 -14.71
N LEU A 53 -0.41 -10.04 -15.38
CA LEU A 53 -1.84 -10.04 -15.70
C LEU A 53 -2.23 -11.16 -16.69
N ASP A 54 -1.37 -11.50 -17.65
CA ASP A 54 -1.60 -12.59 -18.60
C ASP A 54 -1.58 -13.99 -17.94
N GLN A 55 -1.05 -14.10 -16.71
CA GLN A 55 -1.01 -15.36 -15.97
C GLN A 55 -2.25 -15.60 -15.10
N LEU A 56 -3.16 -14.63 -15.05
CA LEU A 56 -4.34 -14.64 -14.18
C LEU A 56 -5.58 -15.10 -14.95
N PRO A 57 -6.42 -15.95 -14.36
CA PRO A 57 -7.71 -16.29 -14.93
C PRO A 57 -8.66 -15.10 -14.86
N ALA A 58 -9.69 -15.10 -15.72
CA ALA A 58 -10.74 -14.07 -15.75
C ALA A 58 -11.32 -13.75 -14.36
N GLU A 59 -11.48 -14.75 -13.50
CA GLU A 59 -12.03 -14.63 -12.14
C GLU A 59 -11.19 -13.80 -11.16
N ALA A 60 -9.89 -13.64 -11.43
CA ALA A 60 -8.95 -13.18 -10.41
C ALA A 60 -8.98 -11.66 -10.17
N ASN A 61 -9.26 -10.89 -11.22
CA ASN A 61 -9.11 -9.44 -11.23
C ASN A 61 -10.44 -8.76 -11.62
N MET A 62 -10.85 -7.79 -10.80
CA MET A 62 -12.08 -6.99 -10.98
C MET A 62 -11.79 -5.49 -11.00
N GLY A 63 -10.53 -5.06 -11.01
CA GLY A 63 -10.17 -3.64 -11.08
C GLY A 63 -10.35 -2.89 -9.76
N LEU A 64 -10.23 -3.59 -8.63
CA LEU A 64 -10.39 -3.03 -7.28
C LEU A 64 -9.06 -2.71 -6.58
N SER A 65 -7.92 -2.98 -7.23
CA SER A 65 -6.59 -2.85 -6.64
C SER A 65 -6.14 -1.39 -6.50
N CYS A 66 -5.26 -1.10 -5.54
CA CYS A 66 -4.68 0.23 -5.29
C CYS A 66 -3.15 0.27 -5.21
N GLY A 67 -2.52 -0.86 -5.47
CA GLY A 67 -1.08 -1.04 -5.49
C GLY A 67 -0.72 -2.50 -5.69
N ASN A 68 0.57 -2.79 -5.85
CA ASN A 68 1.08 -4.16 -5.94
C ASN A 68 1.87 -4.50 -4.65
N PRO A 69 1.26 -5.17 -3.65
CA PRO A 69 1.96 -5.49 -2.40
C PRO A 69 3.08 -6.52 -2.61
N LEU A 70 3.00 -7.36 -3.65
CA LEU A 70 4.03 -8.35 -3.95
C LEU A 70 5.36 -7.74 -4.37
N ALA A 71 5.34 -6.55 -4.97
CA ALA A 71 6.55 -5.81 -5.33
C ALA A 71 7.36 -5.37 -4.09
N LEU A 72 6.72 -5.26 -2.92
CA LEU A 72 7.33 -4.89 -1.65
C LEU A 72 7.60 -6.11 -0.76
N ALA A 73 6.83 -7.17 -0.94
CA ALA A 73 6.79 -8.32 -0.04
C ALA A 73 8.05 -9.21 -0.09
N ASP A 74 8.94 -9.10 -1.09
CA ASP A 74 10.12 -9.98 -1.21
C ASP A 74 9.80 -11.47 -0.98
N VAL A 75 8.70 -11.96 -1.57
CA VAL A 75 8.21 -13.34 -1.36
C VAL A 75 9.24 -14.36 -1.86
N ARG A 76 9.56 -15.36 -1.03
CA ARG A 76 10.57 -16.38 -1.30
C ARG A 76 9.97 -17.77 -1.43
N GLU A 77 10.70 -18.63 -2.13
CA GLU A 77 10.36 -20.05 -2.26
C GLU A 77 10.25 -20.71 -0.87
N GLY A 78 9.23 -21.54 -0.67
CA GLY A 78 8.98 -22.25 0.58
C GLY A 78 8.22 -21.46 1.65
N GLU A 79 7.98 -20.16 1.46
CA GLU A 79 7.29 -19.34 2.47
C GLU A 79 5.78 -19.64 2.55
N VAL A 80 5.23 -19.40 3.74
CA VAL A 80 3.77 -19.31 3.97
C VAL A 80 3.37 -17.84 3.89
N VAL A 81 2.57 -17.50 2.88
CA VAL A 81 2.06 -16.15 2.63
C VAL A 81 0.56 -16.09 2.91
N VAL A 82 0.08 -15.02 3.54
CA VAL A 82 -1.35 -14.76 3.71
C VAL A 82 -1.72 -13.47 2.99
N ASP A 83 -2.77 -13.52 2.17
CA ASP A 83 -3.36 -12.34 1.52
C ASP A 83 -4.69 -11.98 2.20
N LEU A 84 -4.77 -10.76 2.74
CA LEU A 84 -5.93 -10.26 3.47
C LEU A 84 -6.84 -9.46 2.54
N GLY A 85 -8.12 -9.86 2.52
CA GLY A 85 -9.13 -9.40 1.55
C GLY A 85 -8.75 -9.79 0.13
N CYS A 86 -8.50 -11.08 -0.07
CA CYS A 86 -7.91 -11.60 -1.31
C CYS A 86 -8.82 -11.45 -2.54
N GLY A 87 -10.11 -11.16 -2.36
CA GLY A 87 -11.06 -11.02 -3.45
C GLY A 87 -11.07 -12.26 -4.36
N GLY A 88 -10.95 -12.03 -5.67
CA GLY A 88 -10.86 -13.08 -6.69
C GLY A 88 -9.53 -13.85 -6.70
N GLY A 89 -8.57 -13.49 -5.85
CA GLY A 89 -7.32 -14.22 -5.67
C GLY A 89 -6.16 -13.76 -6.57
N MET A 90 -6.22 -12.57 -7.18
CA MET A 90 -5.13 -12.03 -8.02
C MET A 90 -3.76 -12.11 -7.32
N ASP A 91 -3.62 -11.50 -6.15
CA ASP A 91 -2.36 -11.47 -5.41
C ASP A 91 -1.99 -12.85 -4.87
N VAL A 92 -2.99 -13.66 -4.48
CA VAL A 92 -2.80 -15.06 -4.09
C VAL A 92 -2.15 -15.89 -5.21
N PHE A 93 -2.64 -15.78 -6.45
CA PHE A 93 -2.12 -16.58 -7.57
C PHE A 93 -0.71 -16.15 -7.98
N LEU A 94 -0.43 -14.85 -7.97
CA LEU A 94 0.91 -14.33 -8.23
C LEU A 94 1.90 -14.75 -7.13
N ALA A 95 1.49 -14.70 -5.86
CA ALA A 95 2.27 -15.19 -4.73
C ALA A 95 2.52 -16.70 -4.81
N ALA A 96 1.51 -17.49 -5.21
CA ALA A 96 1.58 -18.96 -5.27
C ALA A 96 2.68 -19.46 -6.21
N ARG A 97 2.93 -18.70 -7.28
CA ARG A 97 4.04 -18.98 -8.21
C ARG A 97 5.39 -18.64 -7.60
N LYS A 98 5.50 -17.54 -6.84
CA LYS A 98 6.75 -17.10 -6.19
C LYS A 98 7.18 -18.03 -5.06
N VAL A 99 6.24 -18.52 -4.25
CA VAL A 99 6.55 -19.44 -3.14
C VAL A 99 6.87 -20.87 -3.62
N GLY A 100 6.55 -21.20 -4.87
CA GLY A 100 6.79 -22.53 -5.44
C GLY A 100 5.96 -23.64 -4.78
N SER A 101 6.24 -24.89 -5.17
CA SER A 101 5.50 -26.06 -4.69
C SER A 101 5.80 -26.43 -3.22
N SER A 102 6.91 -25.93 -2.68
CA SER A 102 7.33 -26.11 -1.29
C SER A 102 6.68 -25.10 -0.33
N GLY A 103 6.21 -23.97 -0.84
CA GLY A 103 5.54 -22.94 -0.07
C GLY A 103 4.02 -23.04 -0.13
N ARG A 104 3.35 -22.08 0.51
CA ARG A 104 1.88 -22.06 0.62
C ARG A 104 1.34 -20.64 0.62
N VAL A 105 0.20 -20.43 -0.04
CA VAL A 105 -0.51 -19.14 0.02
C VAL A 105 -1.93 -19.34 0.54
N ILE A 106 -2.36 -18.47 1.44
CA ILE A 106 -3.69 -18.50 2.04
C ILE A 106 -4.38 -17.17 1.75
N GLY A 107 -5.44 -17.20 0.95
CA GLY A 107 -6.33 -16.05 0.75
C GLY A 107 -7.41 -16.01 1.83
N VAL A 108 -7.61 -14.85 2.44
CA VAL A 108 -8.69 -14.60 3.41
C VAL A 108 -9.62 -13.53 2.86
N ASP A 109 -10.92 -13.80 2.80
CA ASP A 109 -11.95 -12.82 2.43
C ASP A 109 -13.20 -13.03 3.28
N MET A 110 -13.99 -11.97 3.48
CA MET A 110 -15.21 -12.05 4.27
C MET A 110 -16.43 -12.53 3.45
N THR A 111 -16.37 -12.42 2.12
CA THR A 111 -17.50 -12.72 1.21
C THR A 111 -17.38 -14.09 0.57
N ASP A 112 -18.45 -14.87 0.60
CA ASP A 112 -18.48 -16.19 -0.06
C ASP A 112 -18.39 -16.07 -1.58
N GLU A 113 -18.92 -15.00 -2.15
CA GLU A 113 -18.91 -14.71 -3.59
C GLU A 113 -17.48 -14.57 -4.11
N MET A 114 -16.64 -13.77 -3.45
CA MET A 114 -15.23 -13.60 -3.82
C MET A 114 -14.48 -14.93 -3.72
N LEU A 115 -14.66 -15.65 -2.60
CA LEU A 115 -14.00 -16.95 -2.41
C LEU A 115 -14.45 -18.00 -3.43
N ARG A 116 -15.70 -17.94 -3.91
CA ARG A 116 -16.18 -18.81 -4.99
C ARG A 116 -15.47 -18.53 -6.30
N ARG A 117 -15.27 -17.25 -6.65
CA ARG A 117 -14.47 -16.84 -7.83
C ARG A 117 -13.02 -17.27 -7.68
N ALA A 118 -12.42 -17.03 -6.52
CA ALA A 118 -11.04 -17.37 -6.26
C ALA A 118 -10.80 -18.89 -6.34
N ARG A 119 -11.70 -19.71 -5.79
CA ARG A 119 -11.63 -21.18 -5.92
C ARG A 119 -11.81 -21.64 -7.37
N ALA A 120 -12.66 -20.99 -8.16
CA ALA A 120 -12.79 -21.28 -9.59
C ALA A 120 -11.49 -20.94 -10.36
N GLY A 121 -10.88 -19.78 -10.07
CA GLY A 121 -9.58 -19.39 -10.61
C GLY A 121 -8.46 -20.37 -10.24
N GLN A 122 -8.40 -20.79 -8.98
CA GLN A 122 -7.46 -21.81 -8.49
C GLN A 122 -7.59 -23.12 -9.26
N GLN A 123 -8.82 -23.61 -9.45
CA GLN A 123 -9.07 -24.84 -10.17
C GLN A 123 -8.61 -24.76 -11.63
N LYS A 124 -8.87 -23.63 -12.31
CA LYS A 124 -8.42 -23.40 -13.70
C LYS A 124 -6.90 -23.37 -13.82
N LEU A 125 -6.21 -22.80 -12.84
CA LEU A 125 -4.76 -22.75 -12.79
C LEU A 125 -4.10 -24.06 -12.31
N GLY A 126 -4.88 -24.99 -11.76
CA GLY A 126 -4.36 -26.24 -11.21
C GLY A 126 -3.47 -26.06 -9.98
N LEU A 127 -3.64 -24.98 -9.22
CA LEU A 127 -2.79 -24.65 -8.06
C LEU A 127 -3.17 -25.49 -6.83
N THR A 128 -2.22 -26.27 -6.33
CA THR A 128 -2.39 -27.14 -5.14
C THR A 128 -1.83 -26.54 -3.85
N ASN A 129 -1.00 -25.51 -3.96
CA ASN A 129 -0.36 -24.81 -2.83
C ASN A 129 -1.15 -23.57 -2.35
N VAL A 130 -2.42 -23.45 -2.74
CA VAL A 130 -3.31 -22.34 -2.39
C VAL A 130 -4.49 -22.82 -1.55
N GLU A 131 -4.86 -22.05 -0.52
CA GLU A 131 -6.07 -22.25 0.28
C GLU A 131 -6.85 -20.94 0.42
N PHE A 132 -8.18 -21.03 0.46
CA PHE A 132 -9.09 -19.89 0.65
C PHE A 132 -9.96 -20.07 1.89
N ARG A 133 -9.88 -19.13 2.84
CA ARG A 133 -10.61 -19.15 4.10
C ARG A 133 -11.56 -17.96 4.21
N GLN A 134 -12.77 -18.23 4.68
CA GLN A 134 -13.73 -17.18 4.99
C GLN A 134 -13.50 -16.68 6.41
N ALA A 135 -13.19 -15.39 6.55
CA ALA A 135 -13.08 -14.70 7.82
C ALA A 135 -13.00 -13.19 7.62
N THR A 136 -13.22 -12.43 8.70
CA THR A 136 -12.83 -11.03 8.76
C THR A 136 -11.34 -10.91 9.12
N VAL A 137 -10.70 -9.82 8.70
CA VAL A 137 -9.24 -9.67 8.82
C VAL A 137 -8.77 -9.32 10.24
N ASP A 138 -9.70 -8.93 11.13
CA ASP A 138 -9.47 -8.72 12.56
C ASP A 138 -9.47 -10.03 13.37
N ARG A 139 -9.93 -11.15 12.78
CA ARG A 139 -9.95 -12.46 13.42
C ARG A 139 -9.62 -13.58 12.43
N LEU A 140 -8.34 -13.78 12.20
CA LEU A 140 -7.81 -14.74 11.25
C LEU A 140 -7.93 -16.18 11.80
N PRO A 141 -8.47 -17.13 11.02
CA PRO A 141 -8.56 -18.53 11.41
C PRO A 141 -7.21 -19.23 11.21
N LEU A 142 -6.14 -18.66 11.79
CA LEU A 142 -4.75 -19.09 11.65
C LEU A 142 -4.09 -19.19 13.02
N PRO A 143 -3.19 -20.18 13.24
CA PRO A 143 -2.43 -20.26 14.48
C PRO A 143 -1.50 -19.06 14.68
N ASP A 144 -1.06 -18.88 15.91
CA ASP A 144 0.01 -17.94 16.23
C ASP A 144 1.30 -18.35 15.50
N GLN A 145 2.06 -17.36 15.03
CA GLN A 145 3.41 -17.58 14.49
C GLN A 145 3.48 -18.64 13.38
N SER A 146 2.48 -18.71 12.51
CA SER A 146 2.42 -19.70 11.42
C SER A 146 2.77 -19.14 10.04
N VAL A 147 2.92 -17.82 9.89
CA VAL A 147 3.00 -17.13 8.60
C VAL A 147 4.34 -16.39 8.46
N ASP A 148 4.99 -16.47 7.30
CA ASP A 148 6.25 -15.76 7.02
C ASP A 148 6.00 -14.33 6.52
N CYS A 149 4.98 -14.15 5.67
CA CYS A 149 4.62 -12.86 5.10
C CYS A 149 3.10 -12.66 5.04
N VAL A 150 2.64 -11.48 5.45
CA VAL A 150 1.26 -11.04 5.23
C VAL A 150 1.25 -9.93 4.18
N ILE A 151 0.40 -10.08 3.17
CA ILE A 151 0.12 -9.07 2.15
C ILE A 151 -1.33 -8.61 2.23
N SER A 152 -1.60 -7.39 1.75
CA SER A 152 -2.97 -6.89 1.57
C SER A 152 -2.98 -5.74 0.58
N ASN A 153 -4.13 -5.53 -0.05
CA ASN A 153 -4.34 -4.52 -1.08
C ASN A 153 -5.68 -3.80 -0.85
N CYS A 154 -5.65 -2.59 -0.30
CA CYS A 154 -6.82 -1.74 -0.01
C CYS A 154 -7.92 -2.38 0.85
N VAL A 155 -7.53 -2.95 1.99
CA VAL A 155 -8.49 -3.57 2.93
C VAL A 155 -8.48 -2.88 4.29
N ILE A 156 -7.35 -2.33 4.74
CA ILE A 156 -7.25 -1.78 6.11
C ILE A 156 -8.15 -0.56 6.27
N ASN A 157 -8.40 0.19 5.20
CA ASN A 157 -9.32 1.33 5.25
C ASN A 157 -10.78 0.94 5.50
N LEU A 158 -11.16 -0.29 5.18
CA LEU A 158 -12.54 -0.80 5.29
C LEU A 158 -12.85 -1.38 6.68
N VAL A 159 -11.85 -1.49 7.55
CA VAL A 159 -12.04 -2.06 8.90
C VAL A 159 -12.27 -0.96 9.94
N PRO A 160 -13.17 -1.19 10.92
CA PRO A 160 -13.45 -0.21 11.96
C PRO A 160 -12.26 -0.09 12.94
N ASP A 161 -11.75 -1.22 13.43
CA ASP A 161 -10.61 -1.26 14.36
C ASP A 161 -9.33 -1.72 13.64
N LYS A 162 -8.62 -0.74 13.08
CA LYS A 162 -7.34 -0.95 12.39
C LYS A 162 -6.25 -1.49 13.33
N LEU A 163 -6.28 -1.12 14.62
CA LEU A 163 -5.29 -1.57 15.59
C LEU A 163 -5.50 -3.06 15.92
N ALA A 164 -6.74 -3.51 16.05
CA ALA A 164 -7.06 -4.93 16.19
C ALA A 164 -6.54 -5.75 15.01
N VAL A 165 -6.74 -5.27 13.78
CA VAL A 165 -6.21 -5.92 12.57
C VAL A 165 -4.68 -5.99 12.59
N PHE A 166 -3.99 -4.90 12.91
CA PHE A 166 -2.52 -4.96 13.00
C PHE A 166 -2.02 -5.91 14.10
N ARG A 167 -2.71 -5.98 15.25
CA ARG A 167 -2.38 -6.96 16.30
C ARG A 167 -2.61 -8.40 15.82
N GLU A 168 -3.67 -8.63 15.05
CA GLU A 168 -3.97 -9.94 14.49
C GLU A 168 -2.95 -10.37 13.44
N ILE A 169 -2.51 -9.45 12.57
CA ILE A 169 -1.39 -9.66 11.65
C ILE A 169 -0.12 -10.01 12.44
N LEU A 170 0.21 -9.24 13.48
CA LEU A 170 1.38 -9.51 14.30
C LEU A 170 1.27 -10.89 14.98
N ARG A 171 0.09 -11.32 15.42
CA ARG A 171 -0.13 -12.62 16.07
C ARG A 171 0.24 -13.78 15.13
N VAL A 172 -0.26 -13.77 13.90
CA VAL A 172 -0.06 -14.88 12.94
C VAL A 172 1.34 -14.92 12.33
N LEU A 173 2.04 -13.78 12.27
CA LEU A 173 3.41 -13.73 11.75
C LEU A 173 4.39 -14.49 12.66
N LYS A 174 5.32 -15.25 12.08
CA LYS A 174 6.49 -15.81 12.77
C LYS A 174 7.40 -14.67 13.28
N PRO A 175 8.21 -14.88 14.34
CA PRO A 175 9.28 -13.94 14.67
C PRO A 175 10.18 -13.67 13.45
N GLY A 176 10.45 -12.41 13.14
CA GLY A 176 11.18 -12.01 11.92
C GLY A 176 10.33 -12.00 10.64
N GLY A 177 9.06 -12.43 10.71
CA GLY A 177 8.10 -12.31 9.63
C GLY A 177 7.75 -10.85 9.32
N ARG A 178 7.13 -10.61 8.17
CA ARG A 178 6.91 -9.26 7.64
C ARG A 178 5.51 -9.03 7.11
N VAL A 179 5.11 -7.77 7.08
CA VAL A 179 3.88 -7.32 6.45
C VAL A 179 4.20 -6.36 5.32
N ALA A 180 3.52 -6.53 4.18
CA ALA A 180 3.65 -5.69 2.99
C ALA A 180 2.26 -5.33 2.45
N LEU A 181 1.84 -4.08 2.63
CA LEU A 181 0.51 -3.62 2.26
C LEU A 181 0.61 -2.58 1.14
N SER A 182 -0.37 -2.60 0.25
CA SER A 182 -0.74 -1.43 -0.55
C SER A 182 -2.06 -0.91 -0.02
N ASP A 183 -2.14 0.38 0.30
CA ASP A 183 -3.38 1.00 0.81
C ASP A 183 -3.46 2.47 0.42
N ILE A 184 -4.57 3.13 0.73
CA ILE A 184 -4.71 4.58 0.62
C ILE A 184 -4.46 5.20 2.00
N ALA A 185 -3.64 6.24 2.08
CA ALA A 185 -3.44 7.01 3.31
C ALA A 185 -3.59 8.50 3.08
N LEU A 186 -4.04 9.21 4.12
CA LEU A 186 -4.27 10.65 4.07
C LEU A 186 -2.96 11.42 4.29
N LYS A 187 -2.73 12.41 3.43
CA LYS A 187 -1.72 13.46 3.59
C LYS A 187 -2.22 14.56 4.53
N GLN A 188 -3.53 14.79 4.53
CA GLN A 188 -4.21 15.78 5.37
C GLN A 188 -5.67 15.35 5.63
N PRO A 189 -6.33 15.88 6.68
CA PRO A 189 -7.70 15.52 7.00
C PRO A 189 -8.68 15.77 5.84
N LEU A 190 -9.59 14.83 5.61
CA LEU A 190 -10.65 14.96 4.61
C LEU A 190 -11.71 15.99 5.04
N PRO A 191 -12.39 16.67 4.08
CA PRO A 191 -13.60 17.42 4.35
C PRO A 191 -14.68 16.55 4.99
N ALA A 192 -15.50 17.14 5.88
CA ALA A 192 -16.54 16.41 6.62
C ALA A 192 -17.52 15.65 5.70
N ALA A 193 -17.92 16.27 4.58
CA ALA A 193 -18.82 15.66 3.60
C ALA A 193 -18.26 14.36 3.00
N VAL A 194 -16.96 14.32 2.68
CA VAL A 194 -16.29 13.11 2.16
C VAL A 194 -16.13 12.07 3.26
N LYS A 195 -15.81 12.51 4.49
CA LYS A 195 -15.62 11.63 5.65
C LYS A 195 -16.90 10.87 6.04
N GLN A 196 -18.06 11.43 5.75
CA GLN A 196 -19.38 10.85 6.07
C GLN A 196 -20.00 10.05 4.91
N SER A 197 -19.40 10.07 3.71
CA SER A 197 -19.92 9.34 2.55
C SER A 197 -19.63 7.84 2.66
N VAL A 198 -20.68 7.04 2.41
CA VAL A 198 -20.61 5.58 2.33
C VAL A 198 -19.87 5.15 1.07
N GLU A 199 -20.12 5.82 -0.06
CA GLU A 199 -19.45 5.55 -1.34
C GLU A 199 -17.94 5.77 -1.22
N ALA A 200 -17.53 6.86 -0.56
CA ALA A 200 -16.12 7.12 -0.26
C ALA A 200 -15.53 6.11 0.72
N TYR A 201 -16.35 5.53 1.61
CA TYR A 201 -15.90 4.49 2.55
C TYR A 201 -15.62 3.20 1.82
N VAL A 202 -16.58 2.72 1.02
CA VAL A 202 -16.42 1.49 0.23
C VAL A 202 -15.32 1.65 -0.81
N GLY A 203 -15.10 2.87 -1.32
CA GLY A 203 -13.94 3.23 -2.15
C GLY A 203 -12.59 3.35 -1.44
N CYS A 204 -12.48 2.96 -0.18
CA CYS A 204 -11.26 3.03 0.65
C CYS A 204 -10.73 4.45 0.92
N ILE A 205 -11.50 5.51 0.64
CA ILE A 205 -11.06 6.91 0.83
C ILE A 205 -11.45 7.42 2.22
N SER A 206 -12.73 7.39 2.59
CA SER A 206 -13.18 8.01 3.85
C SER A 206 -12.74 7.25 5.09
N GLY A 207 -12.47 5.95 4.95
CA GLY A 207 -11.88 5.10 5.97
C GLY A 207 -10.35 5.23 6.10
N ALA A 208 -9.70 5.96 5.19
CA ALA A 208 -8.26 6.20 5.24
C ALA A 208 -7.87 7.06 6.45
N ILE A 209 -6.70 6.74 7.00
CA ILE A 209 -6.10 7.48 8.13
C ILE A 209 -4.86 8.23 7.68
N LEU A 210 -4.39 9.19 8.49
CA LEU A 210 -3.18 9.94 8.17
C LEU A 210 -1.96 9.00 8.10
N ILE A 211 -1.02 9.27 7.21
CA ILE A 211 0.24 8.50 7.10
C ILE A 211 0.95 8.39 8.46
N ALA A 212 0.98 9.48 9.23
CA ALA A 212 1.57 9.49 10.58
C ALA A 212 0.79 8.59 11.56
N GLU A 213 -0.53 8.55 11.45
CA GLU A 213 -1.36 7.67 12.27
C GLU A 213 -1.19 6.20 11.89
N TYR A 214 -1.09 5.90 10.60
CA TYR A 214 -0.81 4.56 10.09
C TYR A 214 0.50 4.00 10.68
N ARG A 215 1.57 4.83 10.67
CA ARG A 215 2.86 4.48 11.29
C ARG A 215 2.72 4.23 12.79
N ARG A 216 1.98 5.10 13.49
CA ARG A 216 1.73 4.97 14.93
C ARG A 216 0.99 3.68 15.26
N LEU A 217 -0.08 3.35 14.55
CA LEU A 217 -0.87 2.15 14.82
C LEU A 217 -0.08 0.85 14.60
N LEU A 218 0.79 0.79 13.59
CA LEU A 218 1.70 -0.34 13.40
C LEU A 218 2.70 -0.46 14.56
N ALA A 219 3.27 0.66 15.00
CA ALA A 219 4.18 0.66 16.16
C ALA A 219 3.45 0.24 17.45
N ASP A 220 2.25 0.78 17.69
CA ASP A 220 1.40 0.46 18.86
C ASP A 220 0.94 -1.01 18.85
N ALA A 221 0.80 -1.62 17.67
CA ALA A 221 0.53 -3.05 17.54
C ALA A 221 1.74 -3.91 17.92
N GLY A 222 2.97 -3.38 17.82
CA GLY A 222 4.22 -4.07 18.15
C GLY A 222 5.14 -4.32 16.95
N PHE A 223 4.88 -3.73 15.79
CA PHE A 223 5.79 -3.80 14.65
C PHE A 223 7.01 -2.90 14.82
N VAL A 224 8.12 -3.31 14.22
CA VAL A 224 9.35 -2.52 14.10
C VAL A 224 9.68 -2.27 12.63
N ALA A 225 10.63 -1.37 12.36
CA ALA A 225 11.04 -1.00 11.01
C ALA A 225 9.85 -0.59 10.10
N VAL A 226 8.94 0.22 10.66
CA VAL A 226 7.71 0.65 9.97
C VAL A 226 8.02 1.70 8.89
N VAL A 227 7.74 1.35 7.64
CA VAL A 227 7.88 2.21 6.46
C VAL A 227 6.50 2.40 5.82
N VAL A 228 6.13 3.65 5.56
CA VAL A 228 4.92 4.01 4.81
C VAL A 228 5.32 5.04 3.75
N THR A 229 5.39 4.61 2.50
CA THR A 229 5.91 5.42 1.38
C THR A 229 4.79 5.75 0.41
N ASP A 230 4.59 7.04 0.16
CA ASP A 230 3.73 7.54 -0.92
C ASP A 230 4.29 7.07 -2.28
N THR A 231 3.46 6.41 -3.07
CA THR A 231 3.86 5.88 -4.38
C THR A 231 3.88 6.94 -5.48
N ALA A 232 3.30 8.12 -5.21
CA ALA A 232 2.96 9.16 -6.18
C ALA A 232 2.09 8.65 -7.34
N ALA A 233 1.44 7.48 -7.18
CA ALA A 233 0.48 6.98 -8.16
C ALA A 233 -0.77 7.88 -8.18
N ASP A 234 -1.30 8.11 -9.38
CA ASP A 234 -2.50 8.91 -9.56
C ASP A 234 -3.73 8.09 -9.17
N LEU A 235 -4.37 8.47 -8.06
CA LEU A 235 -5.60 7.83 -7.58
C LEU A 235 -6.80 8.08 -8.50
N ASN A 236 -6.71 8.96 -9.48
CA ASN A 236 -7.75 9.09 -10.51
C ASN A 236 -7.80 7.88 -11.45
N ALA A 237 -6.84 6.94 -11.38
CA ALA A 237 -6.87 5.71 -12.18
C ALA A 237 -8.19 4.91 -12.03
N TYR A 238 -8.91 5.05 -10.92
CA TYR A 238 -10.21 4.40 -10.72
C TYR A 238 -11.33 4.95 -11.61
N SER A 239 -11.27 6.21 -12.05
CA SER A 239 -12.27 6.77 -12.97
C SER A 239 -12.18 6.13 -14.37
N ILE A 240 -11.05 5.51 -14.69
CA ILE A 240 -10.83 4.80 -15.96
C ILE A 240 -11.69 3.51 -16.00
N ALA A 241 -11.92 2.87 -14.85
CA ALA A 241 -12.78 1.69 -14.79
C ALA A 241 -14.28 2.03 -14.89
N SER A 242 -14.71 3.18 -14.37
CA SER A 242 -16.11 3.63 -14.47
C SER A 242 -16.49 4.03 -15.90
N ASP A 243 -15.58 4.68 -16.63
CA ASP A 243 -15.88 5.18 -17.98
C ASP A 243 -15.97 4.05 -19.02
N ALA A 244 -15.39 2.88 -18.74
CA ALA A 244 -15.48 1.71 -19.59
C ALA A 244 -16.85 1.01 -19.55
N GLY A 245 -17.68 1.28 -18.54
CA GLY A 245 -19.06 0.78 -18.48
C GLY A 245 -20.02 1.55 -19.39
N CYS A 246 -19.65 2.75 -19.83
CA CYS A 246 -20.55 3.67 -20.53
C CYS A 246 -20.39 3.65 -22.07
N CYS A 247 -19.29 3.07 -22.59
CA CYS A 247 -18.97 3.15 -24.02
C CYS A 247 -18.96 1.78 -24.74
N GLY A 248 -19.90 0.90 -24.39
CA GLY A 248 -19.98 -0.45 -24.96
C GLY A 248 -21.40 -0.99 -25.09
N GLY A 249 -22.25 -0.32 -25.87
CA GLY A 249 -23.54 -0.90 -26.27
C GLY A 249 -24.49 0.09 -26.93
N ASP A 250 -24.75 -0.08 -28.23
CA ASP A 250 -25.86 0.54 -28.94
C ASP A 250 -27.19 0.07 -28.33
N SER A 251 -27.72 0.77 -27.31
CA SER A 251 -29.12 0.60 -26.88
C SER A 251 -29.67 1.86 -26.23
N CYS A 252 -29.87 2.93 -27.00
CA CYS A 252 -30.79 4.00 -26.59
C CYS A 252 -32.24 3.52 -26.80
N GLY A 253 -32.84 2.91 -25.76
CA GLY A 253 -34.27 2.60 -25.68
C GLY A 253 -34.89 3.22 -24.42
N PRO A 254 -36.12 3.77 -24.48
CA PRO A 254 -36.67 4.61 -23.41
C PRO A 254 -37.26 3.84 -22.21
N ASP A 255 -36.92 2.56 -22.03
CA ASP A 255 -37.48 1.71 -20.96
C ASP A 255 -36.37 0.90 -20.27
N ALA A 256 -35.54 1.56 -19.45
CA ALA A 256 -34.67 0.90 -18.48
C ALA A 256 -35.15 1.25 -17.06
N ASN A 257 -35.80 0.29 -16.42
CA ASN A 257 -36.20 0.37 -15.02
C ASN A 257 -34.95 0.50 -14.12
N ALA A 258 -34.96 1.52 -13.25
CA ALA A 258 -34.10 1.74 -12.08
C ALA A 258 -32.63 1.29 -12.25
N GLU A 259 -31.78 2.22 -12.74
CA GLU A 259 -30.32 2.05 -12.80
C GLU A 259 -29.76 1.61 -11.45
N GLN A 260 -29.19 0.40 -11.41
CA GLN A 260 -28.53 -0.15 -10.24
C GLN A 260 -27.15 0.52 -10.10
N TRP A 261 -27.05 1.49 -9.21
CA TRP A 261 -25.82 2.23 -8.89
C TRP A 261 -24.67 1.27 -8.53
N SER A 262 -23.57 1.27 -9.30
CA SER A 262 -22.44 0.38 -9.06
C SER A 262 -21.41 1.01 -8.10
N LEU A 263 -20.60 0.16 -7.45
CA LEU A 263 -19.48 0.61 -6.61
C LEU A 263 -18.54 1.56 -7.37
N HIS A 264 -18.26 1.25 -8.64
CA HIS A 264 -17.39 2.06 -9.49
C HIS A 264 -17.99 3.44 -9.79
N ASP A 265 -19.33 3.54 -9.93
CA ASP A 265 -20.02 4.83 -10.12
C ASP A 265 -19.96 5.70 -8.87
N GLY A 266 -20.12 5.09 -7.69
CA GLY A 266 -19.96 5.75 -6.40
C GLY A 266 -18.56 6.34 -6.22
N ILE A 267 -17.54 5.53 -6.46
CA ILE A 267 -16.13 5.94 -6.38
C ILE A 267 -15.84 7.08 -7.37
N ALA A 268 -16.29 6.95 -8.62
CA ALA A 268 -16.09 7.96 -9.65
C ALA A 268 -16.79 9.28 -9.33
N SER A 269 -17.98 9.23 -8.72
CA SER A 269 -18.70 10.42 -8.26
C SER A 269 -17.91 11.18 -7.19
N VAL A 270 -17.37 10.46 -6.19
CA VAL A 270 -16.51 11.05 -5.15
C VAL A 270 -15.29 11.71 -5.77
N MET A 271 -14.61 11.02 -6.71
CA MET A 271 -13.42 11.53 -7.39
C MET A 271 -13.67 12.77 -8.26
N ARG A 272 -14.86 12.90 -8.86
CA ARG A 272 -15.22 14.10 -9.64
C ARG A 272 -15.53 15.32 -8.76
N SER A 273 -16.01 15.09 -7.54
CA SER A 273 -16.41 16.16 -6.63
C SER A 273 -15.26 16.76 -5.81
N PHE A 274 -14.10 16.10 -5.81
CA PHE A 274 -13.01 16.39 -4.88
C PHE A 274 -11.65 15.93 -5.43
N ASP A 275 -10.62 16.77 -5.30
CA ASP A 275 -9.24 16.38 -5.64
C ASP A 275 -8.69 15.38 -4.62
N VAL A 276 -8.94 14.10 -4.87
CA VAL A 276 -8.49 12.99 -4.01
C VAL A 276 -6.97 12.99 -3.86
N ASN A 277 -6.22 13.33 -4.91
CA ASN A 277 -4.77 13.34 -4.90
C ASN A 277 -4.20 14.51 -4.08
N ALA A 278 -4.96 15.56 -3.78
CA ALA A 278 -4.51 16.59 -2.83
C ALA A 278 -4.55 16.09 -1.38
N PHE A 279 -5.43 15.14 -1.05
CA PHE A 279 -5.70 14.73 0.33
C PHE A 279 -5.21 13.33 0.67
N ALA A 280 -5.16 12.45 -0.31
CA ALA A 280 -4.79 11.05 -0.15
C ALA A 280 -3.64 10.68 -1.09
N ALA A 281 -3.03 9.54 -0.80
CA ALA A 281 -1.99 8.93 -1.60
C ALA A 281 -2.15 7.41 -1.54
N SER A 282 -1.87 6.73 -2.65
CA SER A 282 -1.54 5.30 -2.60
C SER A 282 -0.21 5.17 -1.85
N VAL A 283 -0.16 4.30 -0.85
CA VAL A 283 1.02 4.05 -0.04
C VAL A 283 1.43 2.59 -0.08
N ARG A 284 2.74 2.38 -0.07
CA ARG A 284 3.36 1.09 0.23
C ARG A 284 3.74 1.06 1.70
N VAL A 285 3.28 0.05 2.41
CA VAL A 285 3.52 -0.12 3.84
C VAL A 285 4.32 -1.39 4.06
N HIS A 286 5.47 -1.27 4.70
CA HIS A 286 6.29 -2.41 5.11
C HIS A 286 6.59 -2.34 6.60
N ALA A 287 6.49 -3.46 7.30
CA ALA A 287 6.92 -3.55 8.69
C ALA A 287 7.32 -4.98 9.07
N LEU A 288 8.10 -5.11 10.15
CA LEU A 288 8.64 -6.39 10.61
C LEU A 288 8.09 -6.75 12.00
N LYS A 289 7.82 -8.04 12.20
CA LYS A 289 7.65 -8.60 13.54
C LYS A 289 9.03 -8.79 14.18
N PRO A 290 9.26 -8.31 15.42
CA PRO A 290 10.54 -8.51 16.11
C PRO A 290 10.97 -9.99 16.14
N SER A 291 12.25 -10.26 15.83
CA SER A 291 12.83 -11.61 15.80
C SER A 291 13.13 -12.19 17.18
N SER A 292 13.14 -11.36 18.22
CA SER A 292 13.28 -11.78 19.62
C SER A 292 12.09 -11.29 20.42
N THR A 293 11.63 -12.09 21.39
CA THR A 293 10.71 -11.67 22.44
C THR A 293 11.38 -10.65 23.37
N GLN A 294 11.80 -9.51 22.85
CA GLN A 294 11.91 -8.32 23.68
C GLN A 294 10.47 -7.87 23.95
N ALA A 295 9.94 -8.37 25.07
CA ALA A 295 8.74 -7.83 25.69
C ALA A 295 8.92 -6.30 25.78
N VAL A 296 8.06 -5.58 25.07
CA VAL A 296 7.95 -4.12 25.18
C VAL A 296 7.29 -3.81 26.53
N HIS A 297 8.05 -3.97 27.62
CA HIS A 297 7.75 -3.35 28.90
C HIS A 297 8.55 -2.06 28.99
N SER A 298 7.98 -0.98 28.46
CA SER A 298 8.13 0.37 29.01
C SER A 298 7.26 1.33 28.22
N SER A 299 6.11 1.68 28.78
CA SER A 299 5.42 2.91 28.39
C SER A 299 6.28 4.10 28.78
N PRO A 300 6.61 5.05 27.89
CA PRO A 300 6.99 6.37 28.30
C PRO A 300 5.71 7.21 28.43
N VAL A 301 5.46 7.69 29.64
CA VAL A 301 4.54 8.79 29.91
C VAL A 301 5.09 10.01 29.17
N PHE A 302 4.44 10.42 28.08
CA PHE A 302 4.79 11.68 27.40
C PHE A 302 4.26 12.85 28.22
N ASN A 303 5.18 13.51 28.92
CA ASN A 303 4.94 14.82 29.50
C ASN A 303 4.97 15.85 28.35
N VAL A 304 3.82 16.46 28.05
CA VAL A 304 3.71 17.49 27.00
C VAL A 304 4.20 18.80 27.58
N SER A 305 5.31 19.32 27.04
CA SER A 305 5.70 20.72 27.16
C SER A 305 5.94 21.27 25.74
N PRO A 306 5.61 22.55 25.49
CA PRO A 306 5.37 23.05 24.15
C PRO A 306 6.65 23.17 23.32
N VAL A 307 6.58 22.74 22.07
CA VAL A 307 7.66 22.78 21.10
C VAL A 307 7.92 24.22 20.64
N SER A 308 9.07 24.77 21.00
CA SER A 308 9.70 25.91 20.34
C SER A 308 10.45 25.44 19.09
N LYS A 309 10.22 26.13 17.97
CA LYS A 309 10.85 25.89 16.66
C LYS A 309 12.34 26.22 16.67
N GLU A 310 13.19 25.20 16.82
CA GLU A 310 14.56 25.17 16.31
C GLU A 310 14.77 23.78 15.70
N GLN A 311 14.86 23.73 14.36
CA GLN A 311 14.98 22.47 13.62
C GLN A 311 16.42 21.97 13.78
N ALA A 312 16.63 21.01 14.69
CA ALA A 312 17.93 20.39 14.89
C ALA A 312 18.41 19.72 13.58
N MET A 313 19.68 19.93 13.24
CA MET A 313 20.32 19.37 12.04
C MET A 313 20.25 17.85 12.07
N LYS A 314 19.59 17.24 11.08
CA LYS A 314 19.44 15.78 10.97
C LYS A 314 20.74 15.14 10.48
N THR A 315 21.11 14.01 11.08
CA THR A 315 22.27 13.22 10.65
C THR A 315 21.82 11.99 9.90
N VAL A 316 22.29 11.80 8.67
CA VAL A 316 21.95 10.71 7.77
C VAL A 316 23.22 9.94 7.41
N GLN A 317 23.30 8.68 7.81
CA GLN A 317 24.45 7.81 7.57
C GLN A 317 24.06 6.66 6.65
N ILE A 318 24.87 6.40 5.63
CA ILE A 318 24.65 5.34 4.65
C ILE A 318 25.79 4.33 4.80
N TYR A 319 25.42 3.06 4.90
CA TYR A 319 26.35 1.93 5.00
C TYR A 319 26.15 1.07 3.75
N ASP A 320 27.04 1.20 2.77
CA ASP A 320 26.96 0.52 1.49
C ASP A 320 27.54 -0.90 1.54
N LYS A 321 27.07 -1.74 0.60
CA LYS A 321 27.71 -3.02 0.24
C LYS A 321 29.19 -2.82 -0.12
N PRO A 322 30.02 -3.88 -0.01
CA PRO A 322 31.39 -3.81 -0.50
C PRO A 322 31.38 -3.58 -2.02
N MET A 323 31.96 -2.46 -2.44
CA MET A 323 31.92 -2.02 -3.85
C MET A 323 33.18 -1.23 -4.22
N CYS A 324 33.50 -1.13 -5.51
CA CYS A 324 34.70 -0.42 -5.97
C CYS A 324 34.61 1.11 -5.79
N CYS A 325 33.42 1.71 -5.95
CA CYS A 325 33.16 3.15 -5.75
C CYS A 325 31.67 3.41 -5.50
N SER A 326 31.36 4.37 -4.65
CA SER A 326 29.98 4.73 -4.26
C SER A 326 29.08 5.23 -5.39
N THR A 327 29.64 5.61 -6.53
CA THR A 327 28.87 6.01 -7.72
C THR A 327 28.54 4.84 -8.64
N GLY A 328 29.14 3.66 -8.46
CA GLY A 328 28.84 2.48 -9.30
C GLY A 328 29.33 2.55 -10.75
N ILE A 329 30.11 3.58 -11.12
CA ILE A 329 30.61 3.79 -12.49
C ILE A 329 31.89 2.96 -12.76
N CYS A 330 32.56 2.51 -11.70
CA CYS A 330 33.79 1.73 -11.78
C CYS A 330 33.48 0.22 -11.79
N GLY A 331 33.32 -0.37 -12.97
CA GLY A 331 33.06 -1.80 -13.12
C GLY A 331 32.66 -2.17 -14.55
N PRO A 332 32.59 -3.47 -14.87
CA PRO A 332 32.11 -3.94 -16.17
C PRO A 332 30.63 -3.65 -16.40
N ASP A 333 29.83 -3.58 -15.32
CA ASP A 333 28.41 -3.23 -15.33
C ASP A 333 28.17 -1.99 -14.46
N VAL A 334 27.62 -0.93 -15.07
CA VAL A 334 27.28 0.32 -14.37
C VAL A 334 25.88 0.20 -13.77
N ASP A 335 25.77 0.33 -12.46
CA ASP A 335 24.47 0.37 -11.78
C ASP A 335 23.89 1.80 -11.86
N PRO A 336 22.77 2.03 -12.56
CA PRO A 336 22.18 3.35 -12.72
C PRO A 336 21.57 3.93 -11.44
N VAL A 337 21.36 3.11 -10.40
CA VAL A 337 20.79 3.54 -9.11
C VAL A 337 21.81 4.34 -8.31
N LEU A 338 23.09 3.95 -8.35
CA LEU A 338 24.15 4.53 -7.51
C LEU A 338 24.51 5.99 -7.85
N PRO A 339 24.62 6.41 -9.13
CA PRO A 339 24.81 7.81 -9.49
C PRO A 339 23.62 8.68 -9.09
N ARG A 340 22.39 8.17 -9.30
CA ARG A 340 21.17 8.88 -8.90
C ARG A 340 21.11 9.06 -7.39
N PHE A 341 21.39 8.00 -6.65
CA PHE A 341 21.41 8.03 -5.20
C PHE A 341 22.50 8.98 -4.67
N ALA A 342 23.69 9.00 -5.27
CA ALA A 342 24.73 9.97 -4.93
C ALA A 342 24.26 11.42 -5.14
N ALA A 343 23.57 11.71 -6.26
CA ALA A 343 22.98 13.03 -6.51
C ALA A 343 21.88 13.39 -5.48
N ASP A 344 21.10 12.41 -5.04
CA ASP A 344 20.06 12.61 -4.02
C ASP A 344 20.67 12.89 -2.63
N LEU A 345 21.80 12.28 -2.29
CA LEU A 345 22.55 12.58 -1.06
C LEU A 345 23.18 13.98 -1.08
N ASP A 346 23.72 14.41 -2.23
CA ASP A 346 24.24 15.77 -2.36
C ASP A 346 23.13 16.82 -2.32
N TRP A 347 21.97 16.52 -2.89
CA TRP A 347 20.77 17.34 -2.70
C TRP A 347 20.39 17.44 -1.22
N LEU A 348 20.44 16.34 -0.48
CA LEU A 348 20.09 16.28 0.95
C LEU A 348 21.06 17.10 1.82
N LYS A 349 22.36 17.09 1.51
CA LYS A 349 23.33 18.03 2.12
C LYS A 349 22.93 19.48 1.85
N GLY A 350 22.48 19.78 0.64
CA GLY A 350 21.96 21.10 0.27
C GLY A 350 20.71 21.54 1.02
N GLN A 351 19.95 20.60 1.62
CA GLN A 351 18.82 20.88 2.51
C GLN A 351 19.24 21.09 3.97
N GLY A 352 20.55 21.14 4.27
CA GLY A 352 21.07 21.35 5.62
C GLY A 352 21.17 20.08 6.47
N CYS A 353 21.16 18.89 5.87
CA CYS A 353 21.40 17.64 6.59
C CYS A 353 22.89 17.30 6.64
N GLN A 354 23.34 16.69 7.73
CA GLN A 354 24.66 16.07 7.80
C GLN A 354 24.57 14.69 7.16
N VAL A 355 25.24 14.48 6.02
CA VAL A 355 25.18 13.22 5.28
C VAL A 355 26.56 12.56 5.26
N GLU A 356 26.62 11.34 5.77
CA GLU A 356 27.82 10.50 5.80
C GLU A 356 27.56 9.20 5.03
N ARG A 357 28.53 8.75 4.25
CA ARG A 357 28.40 7.53 3.44
C ARG A 357 29.66 6.69 3.57
N TYR A 358 29.49 5.44 3.94
CA TYR A 358 30.53 4.48 4.27
C TYR A 358 30.44 3.27 3.35
N ASN A 359 31.54 2.90 2.71
CA ASN A 359 31.64 1.70 1.88
C ASN A 359 32.37 0.60 2.65
N LEU A 360 31.77 -0.59 2.78
CA LEU A 360 32.36 -1.69 3.56
C LEU A 360 33.77 -2.08 3.09
N ALA A 361 34.04 -2.03 1.78
CA ALA A 361 35.35 -2.38 1.21
C ALA A 361 36.44 -1.36 1.53
N GLN A 362 36.07 -0.11 1.78
CA GLN A 362 37.01 1.01 1.95
C GLN A 362 37.10 1.48 3.41
N GLN A 363 36.00 1.36 4.16
CA GLN A 363 35.84 1.90 5.51
C GLN A 363 35.20 0.87 6.47
N PRO A 364 35.77 -0.34 6.63
CA PRO A 364 35.17 -1.39 7.47
C PRO A 364 35.06 -0.98 8.96
N GLN A 365 35.91 -0.06 9.43
CA GLN A 365 35.88 0.42 10.82
C GLN A 365 34.55 1.12 11.17
N ALA A 366 33.96 1.91 10.26
CA ALA A 366 32.69 2.59 10.50
C ALA A 366 31.52 1.62 10.76
N PHE A 367 31.53 0.45 10.11
CA PHE A 367 30.52 -0.59 10.27
C PHE A 367 30.67 -1.32 11.62
N VAL A 368 31.90 -1.39 12.12
CA VAL A 368 32.23 -1.99 13.41
C VAL A 368 31.88 -1.02 14.54
N GLU A 369 32.15 0.28 14.39
CA GLU A 369 31.91 1.29 15.42
C GLU A 369 30.42 1.51 15.72
N ASN A 370 29.55 1.39 14.73
CA ASN A 370 28.11 1.48 14.94
C ASN A 370 27.54 0.15 15.45
N GLN A 371 27.14 0.09 16.73
CA GLN A 371 26.64 -1.12 17.38
C GLN A 371 25.45 -1.75 16.65
N THR A 372 24.53 -0.93 16.15
CA THR A 372 23.33 -1.38 15.43
C THR A 372 23.71 -2.03 14.11
N ILE A 373 24.61 -1.42 13.34
CA ILE A 373 25.11 -1.98 12.08
C ILE A 373 25.91 -3.25 12.29
N ARG A 374 26.77 -3.29 13.32
CA ARG A 374 27.54 -4.49 13.68
C ARG A 374 26.62 -5.68 13.99
N GLN A 375 25.54 -5.45 14.74
CA GLN A 375 24.59 -6.49 15.09
C GLN A 375 23.80 -6.98 13.86
N LEU A 376 23.44 -6.06 12.97
CA LEU A 376 22.78 -6.37 11.70
C LEU A 376 23.65 -7.28 10.82
N LEU A 377 24.92 -6.90 10.62
CA LEU A 377 25.89 -7.68 9.85
C LEU A 377 26.17 -9.05 10.48
N GLY A 378 26.15 -9.15 11.81
CA GLY A 378 26.32 -10.43 12.52
C GLY A 378 25.15 -11.40 12.34
N THR A 379 23.95 -10.88 12.01
CA THR A 379 22.72 -11.67 11.85
C THR A 379 22.44 -12.01 10.39
N ASP A 380 22.52 -11.00 9.52
CA ASP A 380 22.08 -11.09 8.12
C ASP A 380 23.25 -11.04 7.13
N GLY A 381 24.50 -11.03 7.61
CA GLY A 381 25.68 -10.89 6.76
C GLY A 381 25.68 -9.59 5.95
N VAL A 382 26.36 -9.60 4.81
CA VAL A 382 26.43 -8.43 3.90
C VAL A 382 25.12 -8.14 3.15
N ASP A 383 24.15 -9.05 3.22
CA ASP A 383 22.89 -8.95 2.48
C ASP A 383 21.90 -7.96 3.10
N CYS A 384 22.15 -7.48 4.33
CA CYS A 384 21.39 -6.39 4.93
C CYS A 384 21.70 -5.01 4.32
N LEU A 385 22.85 -4.88 3.64
CA LEU A 385 23.31 -3.62 3.05
C LEU A 385 22.59 -3.36 1.69
N PRO A 386 22.46 -2.10 1.23
CA PRO A 386 22.80 -0.87 1.95
C PRO A 386 21.86 -0.63 3.14
N VAL A 387 22.39 -0.04 4.21
CA VAL A 387 21.60 0.38 5.38
C VAL A 387 21.64 1.89 5.49
N VAL A 388 20.48 2.52 5.68
CA VAL A 388 20.39 3.96 5.93
C VAL A 388 19.95 4.19 7.37
N VAL A 389 20.69 5.04 8.06
CA VAL A 389 20.48 5.42 9.45
C VAL A 389 20.20 6.92 9.51
N VAL A 390 19.11 7.33 10.17
CA VAL A 390 18.78 8.74 10.41
C VAL A 390 18.66 8.95 11.91
N ASP A 391 19.44 9.89 12.46
CA ASP A 391 19.55 10.15 13.90
C ASP A 391 19.74 8.88 14.76
N GLY A 392 20.59 7.96 14.28
CA GLY A 392 20.89 6.70 14.97
C GLY A 392 19.85 5.59 14.78
N GLN A 393 18.75 5.83 14.08
CA GLN A 393 17.72 4.83 13.77
C GLN A 393 17.84 4.29 12.35
N ILE A 394 17.79 2.96 12.18
CA ILE A 394 17.76 2.34 10.84
C ILE A 394 16.40 2.64 10.18
N VAL A 395 16.43 3.31 9.04
CA VAL A 395 15.24 3.69 8.26
C VAL A 395 15.12 2.93 6.93
N SER A 396 16.22 2.33 6.44
CA SER A 396 16.22 1.47 5.25
C SER A 396 17.28 0.38 5.35
N GLN A 397 17.01 -0.77 4.72
CA GLN A 397 17.94 -1.87 4.53
C GLN A 397 17.74 -2.45 3.12
N LYS A 398 18.79 -3.05 2.55
CA LYS A 398 18.80 -3.79 1.26
C LYS A 398 18.48 -2.98 0.00
N VAL A 399 17.92 -1.78 0.14
CA VAL A 399 17.47 -0.94 -0.98
C VAL A 399 17.98 0.48 -0.81
N TYR A 400 18.51 1.05 -1.90
CA TYR A 400 18.83 2.47 -2.00
C TYR A 400 17.54 3.29 -2.08
N PRO A 401 17.28 4.18 -1.12
CA PRO A 401 16.03 4.90 -1.06
C PRO A 401 15.96 6.06 -2.07
N SER A 402 14.74 6.47 -2.40
CA SER A 402 14.51 7.60 -3.29
C SER A 402 14.79 8.94 -2.59
N ARG A 403 14.96 10.02 -3.37
CA ARG A 403 14.97 11.40 -2.84
C ARG A 403 13.79 11.70 -1.92
N GLN A 404 12.61 11.18 -2.23
CA GLN A 404 11.40 11.44 -1.44
C GLN A 404 11.47 10.75 -0.08
N ASP A 405 12.00 9.52 -0.03
CA ASP A 405 12.23 8.80 1.22
C ASP A 405 13.25 9.54 2.09
N LEU A 406 14.38 9.95 1.50
CA LEU A 406 15.41 10.76 2.18
C LEU A 406 14.85 12.07 2.72
N ALA A 407 14.05 12.78 1.92
CA ALA A 407 13.42 14.03 2.33
C ALA A 407 12.42 13.83 3.49
N GLY A 408 11.65 12.74 3.44
CA GLY A 408 10.70 12.37 4.47
C GLY A 408 11.38 12.06 5.81
N TRP A 409 12.47 11.30 5.80
CA TRP A 409 13.20 10.96 7.03
C TRP A 409 13.98 12.14 7.61
N ALA A 410 14.52 12.99 6.74
CA ALA A 410 15.24 14.20 7.13
C ALA A 410 14.32 15.37 7.51
N GLY A 411 13.00 15.24 7.32
CA GLY A 411 12.04 16.31 7.62
C GLY A 411 12.22 17.55 6.74
N THR A 412 12.76 17.39 5.52
CA THR A 412 12.99 18.47 4.57
C THR A 412 11.78 18.61 3.65
N SER A 413 11.11 19.76 3.65
CA SER A 413 9.99 20.06 2.75
C SER A 413 10.49 20.33 1.33
N GLN A 414 9.99 19.60 0.33
CA GLN A 414 10.27 19.94 -1.07
C GLN A 414 9.51 21.21 -1.50
N PRO A 415 10.16 22.18 -2.18
CA PRO A 415 9.45 23.18 -2.96
C PRO A 415 8.80 22.50 -4.17
N LYS A 416 7.48 22.62 -4.29
CA LYS A 416 6.68 22.10 -5.40
C LYS A 416 7.06 22.84 -6.71
N PRO A 417 7.25 22.16 -7.85
CA PRO A 417 7.07 22.80 -9.14
C PRO A 417 5.59 23.17 -9.26
N VAL A 418 5.31 24.47 -9.36
CA VAL A 418 3.96 24.95 -9.66
C VAL A 418 3.70 24.69 -11.14
N LEU A 419 2.88 23.70 -11.46
CA LEU A 419 2.28 23.58 -12.78
C LEU A 419 1.13 24.59 -12.86
N ALA A 420 1.11 25.37 -13.95
CA ALA A 420 0.12 26.39 -14.19
C ALA A 420 -1.28 25.78 -14.32
N VAL A 421 -2.21 26.29 -13.52
CA VAL A 421 -3.65 26.03 -13.66
C VAL A 421 -4.08 26.62 -15.00
N VAL A 422 -4.51 25.77 -15.93
CA VAL A 422 -5.22 26.24 -17.13
C VAL A 422 -6.57 26.76 -16.65
N GLN A 423 -6.76 28.08 -16.73
CA GLN A 423 -8.05 28.71 -16.46
C GLN A 423 -9.07 28.20 -17.50
N SER A 424 -10.17 27.64 -17.01
CA SER A 424 -11.34 27.27 -17.80
C SER A 424 -12.01 28.54 -18.34
N GLY A 425 -11.58 28.95 -19.53
CA GLY A 425 -12.16 30.03 -20.31
C GLY A 425 -12.16 29.66 -21.79
N GLY A 426 -12.97 28.66 -22.16
CA GLY A 426 -13.15 28.25 -23.55
C GLY A 426 -14.55 27.74 -23.78
N GLY A 427 -15.45 28.63 -24.20
CA GLY A 427 -16.81 28.29 -24.58
C GLY A 427 -16.86 27.40 -25.82
N CYS A 428 -17.68 26.35 -25.76
CA CYS A 428 -18.03 25.53 -26.91
C CYS A 428 -18.82 26.35 -27.93
N SER A 429 -18.14 26.78 -29.00
CA SER A 429 -18.79 27.11 -30.27
C SER A 429 -17.78 26.89 -31.40
N GLY A 430 -17.86 25.72 -32.03
CA GLY A 430 -16.98 25.34 -33.13
C GLY A 430 -17.50 24.08 -33.80
N THR A 431 -18.31 24.28 -34.83
CA THR A 431 -18.77 23.24 -35.77
C THR A 431 -17.63 22.76 -36.64
N THR A 432 -16.88 21.75 -36.22
CA THR A 432 -16.11 20.84 -37.09
C THR A 432 -15.73 19.60 -36.29
N GLY A 433 -16.09 18.43 -36.81
CA GLY A 433 -15.86 17.14 -36.17
C GLY A 433 -14.41 16.62 -36.23
N CYS A 434 -14.26 15.42 -35.68
CA CYS A 434 -13.06 14.61 -35.43
C CYS A 434 -12.30 15.03 -34.16
N CYS A 435 -11.97 14.14 -33.21
CA CYS A 435 -11.95 12.67 -33.15
C CYS A 435 -12.59 12.18 -31.87
#